data_AF-A0A1R1J2G7-F1
#
_entry.id   AF-A0A1R1J2G7-F1
#
_cell.length_a   1.000
_cell.length_b   1.000
_cell.length_c   1.000
_cell.angle_alpha   90.00
_cell.angle_beta   90.00
_cell.angle_gamma   90.00
#
_symmetry.space_group_name_H-M   'P 1'
#
loop_
_entity.id
_entity.type
_entity.pdbx_description
1 polymer ?
#
loop_
_entity_poly.entity_id
_entity_poly.type
_entity_poly.pdbx_seq_one_letter_code
_entity_poly.pdbx_strand_id
1 'polypeptide(L)'
;MKKLVPLLFCFSLLGCAGQQEAGCIRAPFHAKFQDAEGDVGPFANMKFSLIRASDGAVVYHGTTDEQGRARWDHACRGEQYTIRQDGLLGE
;
A
#
# COMPACT_ATOMS: atom_id res chain seq x y z
N MET A 1 3.30 -56.41 -30.71
CA MET A 1 3.81 -55.12 -31.25
C MET A 1 3.37 -54.00 -30.31
N LYS A 2 4.33 -53.37 -29.61
CA LYS A 2 4.12 -52.25 -28.69
C LYS A 2 3.66 -51.02 -29.48
N LYS A 3 2.54 -50.40 -29.08
CA LYS A 3 2.16 -49.06 -29.56
C LYS A 3 2.26 -48.09 -28.39
N LEU A 4 3.31 -47.29 -28.44
CA LEU A 4 3.59 -46.17 -27.54
C LEU A 4 2.55 -45.06 -27.81
N VAL A 5 1.87 -44.62 -26.76
CA VAL A 5 1.05 -43.40 -26.77
C VAL A 5 1.95 -42.25 -26.32
N PRO A 6 2.09 -41.15 -27.09
CA PRO A 6 2.90 -40.02 -26.66
C PRO A 6 2.11 -39.19 -25.65
N LEU A 7 2.71 -38.98 -24.48
CA LEU A 7 2.29 -37.98 -23.50
C LEU A 7 2.25 -36.61 -24.18
N LEU A 8 1.06 -36.03 -24.29
CA LEU A 8 0.86 -34.62 -24.58
C LEU A 8 1.37 -33.83 -23.37
N PHE A 9 2.52 -33.18 -23.57
CA PHE A 9 3.10 -32.20 -22.66
C PHE A 9 2.08 -31.09 -22.39
N CYS A 10 1.52 -31.07 -21.17
CA CYS A 10 0.91 -29.88 -20.61
C CYS A 10 2.00 -28.82 -20.48
N PHE A 11 2.08 -27.92 -21.46
CA PHE A 11 2.82 -26.67 -21.32
C PHE A 11 2.06 -25.79 -20.33
N SER A 12 2.33 -26.01 -19.05
CA SER A 12 1.95 -25.14 -17.96
C SER A 12 2.67 -23.81 -18.18
N LEU A 13 2.03 -22.87 -18.88
CA LEU A 13 2.42 -21.47 -18.86
C LEU A 13 2.07 -20.91 -17.47
N LEU A 14 2.80 -21.34 -16.45
CA LEU A 14 3.02 -20.51 -15.27
C LEU A 14 3.91 -19.36 -15.73
N GLY A 15 3.30 -18.37 -16.37
CA GLY A 15 3.86 -17.04 -16.40
C GLY A 15 3.95 -16.60 -14.95
N CYS A 16 5.13 -16.73 -14.35
CA CYS A 16 5.46 -15.99 -13.14
C CYS A 16 5.15 -14.53 -13.45
N ALA A 17 4.09 -13.99 -12.84
CA ALA A 17 3.89 -12.57 -12.75
C ALA A 17 5.06 -12.05 -11.91
N GLY A 18 6.19 -11.81 -12.58
CA GLY A 18 7.30 -11.05 -12.05
C GLY A 18 6.75 -9.66 -11.82
N GLN A 19 6.25 -9.45 -10.60
CA GLN A 19 5.84 -8.16 -10.09
C GLN A 19 6.99 -7.21 -10.41
N GLN A 20 6.74 -6.26 -11.32
CA GLN A 20 7.70 -5.22 -11.66
C GLN A 20 8.02 -4.47 -10.37
N GLU A 21 9.10 -4.85 -9.69
CA GLU A 21 9.85 -3.88 -8.90
C GLU A 21 10.56 -2.98 -9.91
N ALA A 22 9.80 -2.10 -10.56
CA ALA A 22 10.37 -0.88 -11.10
C ALA A 22 11.12 -0.22 -9.93
N GLY A 23 12.42 0.02 -10.08
CA GLY A 23 13.32 0.44 -9.01
C GLY A 23 12.74 1.63 -8.24
N CYS A 24 12.15 1.35 -7.08
CA CYS A 24 11.52 2.36 -6.24
C CYS A 24 12.61 3.20 -5.59
N ILE A 25 12.77 4.45 -6.05
CA ILE A 25 13.56 5.44 -5.32
C ILE A 25 12.74 5.87 -4.11
N ARG A 26 13.17 5.42 -2.92
CA ARG A 26 12.48 5.75 -1.67
C ARG A 26 12.47 7.25 -1.43
N ALA A 27 11.31 7.77 -1.05
CA ALA A 27 11.09 9.14 -0.65
C ALA A 27 10.22 9.13 0.61
N PRO A 28 10.66 9.76 1.71
CA PRO A 28 9.79 9.94 2.87
C PRO A 28 8.71 10.98 2.56
N PHE A 29 7.53 10.79 3.11
CA PHE A 29 6.50 11.84 3.16
C PHE A 29 5.89 11.92 4.56
N HIS A 30 5.35 13.10 4.86
CA HIS A 30 4.64 13.39 6.08
C HIS A 30 3.28 14.01 5.74
N ALA A 31 2.28 13.72 6.54
CA ALA A 31 0.98 14.38 6.50
C ALA A 31 0.60 14.84 7.90
N LYS A 32 -0.17 15.92 8.00
CA LYS A 32 -0.77 16.39 9.25
C LYS A 32 -2.28 16.47 9.05
N PHE A 33 -3.04 15.89 9.97
CA PHE A 33 -4.48 15.92 10.00
C PHE A 33 -4.95 16.89 11.08
N GLN A 34 -5.91 17.73 10.72
CA GLN A 34 -6.56 18.69 11.60
C GLN A 34 -7.94 18.99 11.03
N ASP A 35 -8.89 19.42 11.86
CA ASP A 35 -10.22 19.84 11.41
C ASP A 35 -10.17 21.26 10.80
N ALA A 36 -11.34 21.83 10.51
CA ALA A 36 -11.46 23.14 9.91
C ALA A 36 -10.97 24.27 10.84
N GLU A 37 -11.01 24.03 12.16
CA GLU A 37 -10.60 24.93 13.23
C GLU A 37 -9.11 24.76 13.60
N GLY A 38 -8.48 23.70 13.12
CA GLY A 38 -7.08 23.36 13.40
C GLY A 38 -6.89 22.46 14.61
N ASP A 39 -7.96 21.89 15.18
CA ASP A 39 -7.86 20.89 16.22
C ASP A 39 -7.32 19.58 15.65
N VAL A 40 -6.34 19.02 16.35
CA VAL A 40 -5.68 17.76 16.02
C VAL A 40 -6.18 16.61 16.89
N GLY A 41 -6.89 16.91 17.99
CA GLY A 41 -7.39 15.95 18.96
C GLY A 41 -8.13 14.75 18.32
N PRO A 42 -9.09 14.97 17.41
CA PRO A 42 -9.80 13.88 16.73
C PRO A 42 -8.91 12.97 15.88
N PHE A 43 -7.73 13.46 15.50
CA PHE A 43 -6.78 12.77 14.64
C PHE A 43 -5.54 12.29 15.38
N ALA A 44 -5.46 12.42 16.70
CA ALA A 44 -4.40 11.80 17.50
C ALA A 44 -4.64 10.29 17.61
N ASN A 45 -3.58 9.48 17.49
CA ASN A 45 -3.67 8.02 17.56
C ASN A 45 -4.63 7.38 16.52
N MET A 46 -4.96 8.10 15.45
CA MET A 46 -5.84 7.65 14.37
C MET A 46 -5.13 6.60 13.52
N LYS A 47 -5.80 5.47 13.26
CA LYS A 47 -5.33 4.45 12.33
C LYS A 47 -5.59 4.85 10.89
N PHE A 48 -4.59 4.65 10.03
CA PHE A 48 -4.70 4.94 8.60
C PHE A 48 -3.99 3.90 7.73
N SER A 49 -4.44 3.81 6.48
CA SER A 49 -3.81 3.02 5.42
C SER A 49 -3.30 3.96 4.33
N LEU A 50 -2.14 3.64 3.75
CA LEU A 50 -1.74 4.17 2.46
C LEU A 50 -2.00 3.16 1.36
N ILE A 51 -2.66 3.65 0.32
CA ILE A 51 -3.10 2.87 -0.83
C ILE A 51 -2.37 3.43 -2.05
N ARG A 52 -1.60 2.58 -2.74
CA ARG A 52 -0.94 2.97 -4.00
C ARG A 52 -2.00 3.12 -5.09
N ALA A 53 -1.98 4.24 -5.81
CA ALA A 53 -3.00 4.57 -6.79
C ALA A 53 -2.93 3.70 -8.06
N SER A 54 -1.73 3.21 -8.42
CA SER A 54 -1.51 2.44 -9.65
C SER A 54 -2.16 1.06 -9.64
N ASP A 55 -2.26 0.42 -8.47
CA ASP A 55 -2.80 -0.95 -8.33
C ASP A 55 -3.84 -1.10 -7.21
N GLY A 56 -4.10 -0.04 -6.43
CA GLY A 56 -5.02 -0.09 -5.29
C GLY A 56 -4.48 -0.87 -4.09
N ALA A 57 -3.21 -1.27 -4.08
CA ALA A 57 -2.63 -2.05 -2.99
C ALA A 57 -2.46 -1.20 -1.72
N VAL A 58 -2.87 -1.75 -0.58
CA VAL A 58 -2.49 -1.19 0.72
C VAL A 58 -1.00 -1.50 0.94
N VAL A 59 -0.18 -0.45 0.96
CA VAL A 59 1.28 -0.56 1.04
C VAL A 59 1.82 -0.22 2.42
N TYR A 60 0.99 0.37 3.28
CA TYR A 60 1.36 0.71 4.64
C TYR A 60 0.13 0.89 5.53
N HIS A 61 0.24 0.46 6.79
CA HIS A 61 -0.67 0.80 7.87
C HIS A 61 0.10 1.61 8.91
N GLY A 62 -0.50 2.72 9.35
CA GLY A 62 0.12 3.61 10.32
C GLY A 62 -0.85 4.09 11.39
N THR A 63 -0.29 4.78 12.36
CA THR A 63 -1.03 5.48 13.40
C THR A 63 -0.43 6.88 13.51
N THR A 64 -1.27 7.90 13.54
CA THR A 64 -0.82 9.28 13.74
C THR A 64 -0.31 9.48 15.17
N ASP A 65 0.62 10.41 15.34
CA ASP A 65 1.09 10.80 16.67
C ASP A 65 0.10 11.71 17.40
N GLU A 66 0.46 12.13 18.62
CA GLU A 66 -0.34 13.03 19.47
C GLU A 66 -0.64 14.40 18.83
N GLN A 67 0.07 14.78 17.76
CA GLN A 67 -0.13 16.04 17.03
C GLN A 67 -0.82 15.82 15.68
N GLY A 68 -1.43 14.65 15.48
CA GLY A 68 -2.13 14.29 14.25
C GLY A 68 -1.19 14.10 13.06
N ARG A 69 0.11 13.82 13.28
CA ARG A 69 1.07 13.62 12.19
C ARG A 69 1.20 12.17 11.80
N ALA A 70 1.15 11.91 10.49
CA ALA A 70 1.51 10.64 9.88
C ALA A 70 2.89 10.76 9.21
N ARG A 71 3.69 9.69 9.32
CA ARG A 71 4.98 9.56 8.65
C ARG A 71 5.08 8.20 7.99
N TRP A 72 5.54 8.17 6.74
CA TRP A 72 6.00 6.93 6.12
C TRP A 72 7.22 7.15 5.22
N ASP A 73 8.24 6.34 5.46
CA ASP A 73 9.60 6.52 4.92
C ASP A 73 9.89 5.72 3.64
N HIS A 74 8.93 4.92 3.19
CA HIS A 74 9.12 3.96 2.10
C HIS A 74 8.22 4.22 0.89
N ALA A 75 7.72 5.46 0.72
CA ALA A 75 7.03 5.82 -0.51
C ALA A 75 8.00 5.80 -1.70
N CYS A 76 7.48 5.58 -2.91
CA CYS A 76 8.25 5.61 -4.13
C CYS A 76 8.09 6.96 -4.82
N ARG A 77 9.20 7.58 -5.20
CA ARG A 77 9.17 8.85 -5.95
C ARG A 77 8.39 8.67 -7.26
N GLY A 78 7.42 9.54 -7.50
CA GLY A 78 6.60 9.54 -8.72
C GLY A 78 5.36 8.63 -8.66
N GLU A 79 5.26 7.77 -7.64
CA GLU A 79 4.01 7.07 -7.34
C GLU A 79 3.00 8.02 -6.68
N GLN A 80 1.73 7.73 -6.91
CA GLN A 80 0.62 8.42 -6.24
C GLN A 80 0.03 7.52 -5.15
N TYR A 81 -0.37 8.14 -4.05
CA TYR A 81 -0.93 7.44 -2.90
C TYR A 81 -2.19 8.13 -2.41
N THR A 82 -3.16 7.32 -2.01
CA THR A 82 -4.34 7.74 -1.26
C THR A 82 -4.14 7.39 0.20
N ILE A 83 -4.36 8.35 1.10
CA ILE A 83 -4.43 8.07 2.53
C ILE A 83 -5.89 7.84 2.89
N ARG A 84 -6.18 6.69 3.51
CA ARG A 84 -7.51 6.36 4.03
C ARG A 84 -7.45 6.28 5.54
N GLN A 85 -8.36 6.98 6.19
CA GLN A 85 -8.63 6.78 7.61
C GLN A 85 -9.38 5.46 7.80
N ASP A 86 -8.86 4.57 8.66
CA ASP A 86 -9.47 3.25 8.91
C ASP A 86 -10.35 3.24 10.18
N GLY A 87 -10.47 4.38 10.86
CA GLY A 87 -11.38 4.58 12.01
C GLY A 87 -11.07 5.86 12.79
N LEU A 88 -12.01 6.32 13.62
CA LEU A 88 -11.78 7.30 14.69
C LEU A 88 -11.62 6.55 16.00
N LEU A 89 -10.74 7.01 16.90
CA LEU A 89 -10.80 6.58 18.30
C LEU A 89 -11.88 7.44 18.98
N GLY A 90 -13.05 6.87 19.21
CA GLY A 90 -14.18 7.61 19.81
C GLY A 90 -15.53 6.90 19.85
N GLU A 91 -15.59 5.58 19.63
CA GLU A 91 -16.73 4.74 20.04
C GLU A 91 -16.30 3.77 21.15
#